data_AF-A0A928KFV7-F1
#
_entry.id   AF-A0A928KFV7-F1
#
_cell.length_a   1.000
_cell.length_b   1.000
_cell.length_c   1.000
_cell.angle_alpha   90.00
_cell.angle_beta   90.00
_cell.angle_gamma   90.00
#
_symmetry.space_group_name_H-M   'P 1'
#
loop_
_entity.id
_entity.type
_entity.pdbx_description
1 polymer ?
#
loop_
_entity_poly.entity_id
_entity_poly.type
_entity_poly.pdbx_seq_one_letter_code
_entity_poly.pdbx_strand_id
1 'polypeptide(L)'
;MNRYTFPADQNILPATPRTVALGLFDGLHSGHRAVIAAALEQDGQCAVYTFQPSTVTTKGDNRALLAEEELYNRMEQLGVQDLVVADFGAVRHLTPAAFIDEVLIGQLHATTVVCGYNYRFGAGGAGDTDTLISLCKQRQIRTVVVPPTVVQGVPVSSTAIRAALAAGDMALARRMLSNAYCLRLPVVEGQHLGRKLGLPTINQVLPEG
;
A
#
# COMPACT_ATOMS: atom_id res chain seq x y z
N MET A 1 -14.15 -2.68 7.73
CA MET A 1 -13.13 -3.48 7.01
C MET A 1 -12.54 -4.52 7.96
N ASN A 2 -12.49 -5.79 7.57
CA ASN A 2 -11.82 -6.83 8.33
C ASN A 2 -10.30 -6.71 8.18
N ARG A 3 -9.56 -7.03 9.24
CA ARG A 3 -8.09 -6.98 9.24
C ARG A 3 -7.53 -8.36 9.58
N TYR A 4 -6.56 -8.80 8.78
CA TYR A 4 -5.89 -10.10 8.89
C TYR A 4 -4.38 -9.92 8.83
N THR A 5 -3.65 -10.78 9.54
CA THR A 5 -2.19 -10.93 9.40
C THR A 5 -1.86 -12.18 8.60
N PHE A 6 -0.72 -12.19 7.92
CA PHE A 6 -0.20 -13.38 7.24
C PHE A 6 1.27 -13.62 7.61
N PRO A 7 1.70 -14.82 8.02
CA PRO A 7 0.89 -16.01 8.28
C PRO A 7 -0.15 -15.73 9.37
N ALA A 8 -1.29 -16.42 9.31
CA ALA A 8 -2.38 -16.16 10.22
C ALA A 8 -2.03 -16.61 11.64
N ASP A 9 -1.93 -15.66 12.57
CA ASP A 9 -1.61 -15.99 13.97
C ASP A 9 -2.85 -16.48 14.73
N GLN A 10 -4.03 -15.93 14.40
CA GLN A 10 -5.27 -16.13 15.18
C GLN A 10 -6.57 -16.12 14.33
N ASN A 11 -6.55 -15.66 13.08
CA ASN A 11 -7.73 -15.59 12.21
C ASN A 11 -7.46 -16.23 10.84
N ILE A 12 -8.06 -17.40 10.62
CA ILE A 12 -8.08 -18.02 9.28
C ILE A 12 -8.95 -17.13 8.38
N LEU A 13 -8.41 -16.71 7.25
CA LEU A 13 -9.19 -16.00 6.24
C LEU A 13 -10.38 -16.89 5.82
N PRO A 14 -11.63 -16.38 5.87
CA PRO A 14 -12.77 -17.14 5.40
C PRO A 14 -12.55 -17.59 3.95
N ALA A 15 -13.03 -18.80 3.62
CA ALA A 15 -13.00 -19.35 2.26
C ALA A 15 -14.03 -18.66 1.34
N THR A 16 -13.86 -17.36 1.15
CA THR A 16 -14.67 -16.52 0.26
C THR A 16 -13.85 -16.12 -0.96
N PRO A 17 -14.43 -16.14 -2.18
CA PRO A 17 -13.77 -15.65 -3.39
C PRO A 17 -13.36 -14.17 -3.25
N ARG A 18 -12.10 -13.85 -3.51
CA ARG A 18 -11.56 -12.49 -3.40
C ARG A 18 -11.03 -11.94 -4.71
N THR A 19 -11.24 -10.64 -4.88
CA THR A 19 -10.42 -9.82 -5.79
C THR A 19 -9.33 -9.14 -4.96
N VAL A 20 -8.08 -9.49 -5.22
CA VAL A 20 -6.94 -9.05 -4.40
C VAL A 20 -6.15 -7.96 -5.10
N ALA A 21 -6.17 -6.75 -4.54
CA ALA A 21 -5.28 -5.66 -4.90
C ALA A 21 -3.89 -5.88 -4.27
N LEU A 22 -2.86 -5.94 -5.12
CA LEU A 22 -1.48 -6.26 -4.74
C LEU A 22 -0.59 -5.00 -4.75
N GLY A 23 0.12 -4.74 -3.65
CA GLY A 23 1.05 -3.62 -3.57
C GLY A 23 1.48 -3.29 -2.14
N LEU A 24 2.43 -2.36 -2.00
CA LEU A 24 2.85 -1.83 -0.70
C LEU A 24 1.92 -0.73 -0.19
N PHE A 25 1.19 -0.07 -1.10
CA PHE A 25 0.21 0.98 -0.82
C PHE A 25 0.71 2.18 0.01
N ASP A 26 2.02 2.33 0.18
CA ASP A 26 2.63 3.39 0.97
C ASP A 26 2.28 4.80 0.42
N GLY A 27 1.70 5.64 1.29
CA GLY A 27 1.19 6.95 0.92
C GLY A 27 -0.20 6.97 0.28
N LEU A 28 -0.75 5.80 -0.12
CA LEU A 28 -2.05 5.65 -0.80
C LEU A 28 -2.28 6.69 -1.91
N HIS A 29 -1.24 6.90 -2.72
CA HIS A 29 -1.23 7.90 -3.79
C HIS A 29 -2.20 7.55 -4.94
N SER A 30 -2.34 8.46 -5.90
CA SER A 30 -3.27 8.28 -7.04
C SER A 30 -3.13 6.94 -7.78
N GLY A 31 -1.90 6.46 -8.02
CA GLY A 31 -1.67 5.11 -8.57
C GLY A 31 -2.23 3.97 -7.71
N HIS A 32 -2.01 4.01 -6.39
CA HIS A 32 -2.56 3.03 -5.45
C HIS A 32 -4.09 3.06 -5.42
N ARG A 33 -4.67 4.26 -5.44
CA ARG A 33 -6.13 4.45 -5.54
C ARG A 33 -6.70 3.87 -6.82
N ALA A 34 -6.00 3.99 -7.94
CA ALA A 34 -6.42 3.40 -9.21
C ALA A 34 -6.41 1.86 -9.16
N VAL A 35 -5.40 1.25 -8.52
CA VAL A 35 -5.37 -0.21 -8.29
C VAL A 35 -6.54 -0.68 -7.44
N ILE A 36 -6.83 0.02 -6.33
CA ILE A 36 -7.96 -0.32 -5.45
C ILE A 36 -9.30 -0.11 -6.17
N ALA A 37 -9.46 1.00 -6.90
CA ALA A 37 -10.66 1.26 -7.68
C ALA A 37 -10.92 0.14 -8.71
N ALA A 38 -9.90 -0.27 -9.46
CA ALA A 38 -10.01 -1.36 -10.42
C ALA A 38 -10.37 -2.70 -9.75
N ALA A 39 -9.91 -2.94 -8.51
CA ALA A 39 -10.29 -4.12 -7.72
C ALA A 39 -11.76 -4.08 -7.25
N LEU A 40 -12.27 -2.90 -6.90
CA LEU A 40 -13.68 -2.71 -6.49
C LEU A 40 -14.66 -2.87 -7.65
N GLU A 41 -14.20 -2.72 -8.90
CA GLU A 41 -15.00 -2.94 -10.11
C GLU A 41 -15.11 -4.44 -10.51
N GLN A 42 -14.41 -5.35 -9.82
CA GLN A 42 -14.46 -6.78 -10.11
C GLN A 42 -15.41 -7.52 -9.15
N ASP A 43 -15.77 -8.74 -9.53
CA ASP A 43 -16.56 -9.63 -8.68
C ASP A 43 -15.77 -10.17 -7.48
N GLY A 44 -16.48 -10.50 -6.41
CA GLY A 44 -15.91 -11.06 -5.19
C GLY A 44 -15.58 -10.01 -4.13
N GLN A 45 -15.09 -10.47 -2.98
CA GLN A 45 -14.78 -9.60 -1.86
C GLN A 45 -13.47 -8.84 -2.14
N CYS A 46 -13.54 -7.51 -2.16
CA CYS A 46 -12.37 -6.67 -2.42
C CYS A 46 -11.41 -6.74 -1.25
N ALA A 47 -10.22 -7.27 -1.51
CA ALA A 47 -9.16 -7.42 -0.54
C ALA A 47 -7.91 -6.65 -0.97
N VAL A 48 -7.18 -6.10 0.00
CA VAL A 48 -5.84 -5.57 -0.19
C VAL A 48 -4.85 -6.52 0.46
N TYR A 49 -3.83 -6.93 -0.29
CA TYR A 49 -2.68 -7.65 0.25
C TYR A 49 -1.47 -6.72 0.23
N THR A 50 -0.95 -6.41 1.42
CA THR A 50 0.11 -5.42 1.63
C THR A 50 1.10 -5.88 2.69
N PHE A 51 2.17 -5.09 2.86
CA PHE A 51 3.15 -5.21 3.93
C PHE A 51 3.21 -3.90 4.72
N GLN A 52 3.79 -3.95 5.91
CA GLN A 52 4.24 -2.72 6.59
C GLN A 52 5.45 -2.15 5.84
N PRO A 53 5.44 -0.87 5.41
CA PRO A 53 6.54 -0.29 4.65
C PRO A 53 7.92 -0.42 5.32
N SER A 54 7.96 -0.37 6.65
CA SER A 54 9.18 -0.52 7.45
C SER A 54 9.79 -1.92 7.43
N THR A 55 9.02 -2.96 7.09
CA THR A 55 9.49 -4.36 7.08
C THR A 55 9.99 -4.81 5.71
N VAL A 56 9.62 -4.09 4.65
CA VAL A 56 10.03 -4.41 3.28
C VAL A 56 11.42 -3.87 3.01
N THR A 57 12.25 -4.69 2.37
CA THR A 57 13.56 -4.24 1.88
C THR A 57 13.37 -3.37 0.64
N THR A 58 13.47 -2.05 0.79
CA THR A 58 13.44 -1.10 -0.33
C THR A 58 14.81 -0.52 -0.61
N LYS A 59 15.10 -0.20 -1.88
CA LYS A 59 16.26 0.64 -2.22
C LYS A 59 15.93 2.10 -1.87
N GLY A 60 16.67 2.70 -0.95
CA GLY A 60 16.53 4.11 -0.56
C GLY A 60 15.68 4.34 0.68
N ASP A 61 15.14 5.56 0.82
CA ASP A 61 14.34 6.00 1.96
C ASP A 61 13.06 5.15 2.12
N ASN A 62 12.97 4.44 3.24
CA ASN A 62 11.87 3.55 3.60
C ASN A 62 10.90 4.18 4.61
N ARG A 63 11.05 5.48 4.93
CA ARG A 63 10.13 6.17 5.84
C ARG A 63 8.73 6.19 5.24
N ALA A 64 7.75 5.76 6.02
CA ALA A 64 6.37 5.67 5.56
C ALA A 64 5.83 7.07 5.18
N LEU A 65 5.18 7.15 4.03
CA LEU A 65 4.51 8.37 3.56
C LEU A 65 3.16 8.60 4.25
N LEU A 66 2.64 7.58 4.93
CA LEU A 66 1.39 7.65 5.66
C LEU A 66 1.51 6.82 6.93
N ALA A 67 0.99 7.35 8.04
CA ALA A 67 0.88 6.59 9.28
C ALA A 67 -0.01 5.36 9.05
N GLU A 68 0.33 4.25 9.70
CA GLU A 68 -0.33 2.95 9.50
C GLU A 68 -1.85 3.02 9.76
N GLU A 69 -2.26 3.58 10.91
CA GLU A 69 -3.69 3.75 11.24
C GLU A 69 -4.43 4.62 10.20
N GLU A 70 -3.76 5.63 9.65
CA GLU A 70 -4.35 6.48 8.60
C GLU A 70 -4.46 5.74 7.26
N LEU A 71 -3.48 4.87 6.93
CA LEU A 71 -3.56 3.99 5.77
C LEU A 71 -4.79 3.08 5.87
N TYR A 72 -5.00 2.46 7.02
CA TYR A 72 -6.14 1.56 7.26
C TYR A 72 -7.48 2.28 7.17
N ASN A 73 -7.61 3.43 7.82
CA ASN A 73 -8.82 4.24 7.77
C ASN A 73 -9.15 4.67 6.34
N ARG A 74 -8.14 5.05 5.54
CA ARG A 74 -8.35 5.45 4.15
C ARG A 74 -8.70 4.27 3.25
N MET A 75 -8.12 3.08 3.48
CA MET A 75 -8.51 1.87 2.74
C MET A 75 -9.97 1.50 3.01
N GLU A 76 -10.40 1.57 4.27
CA GLU A 76 -11.80 1.35 4.62
C GLU A 76 -12.73 2.37 3.95
N GLN A 77 -12.36 3.66 3.95
CA GLN A 77 -13.11 4.72 3.26
C GLN A 77 -13.18 4.53 1.73
N LEU A 78 -12.19 3.86 1.14
CA LEU A 78 -12.23 3.51 -0.29
C LEU A 78 -13.18 2.33 -0.58
N GLY A 79 -13.68 1.63 0.44
CA GLY A 79 -14.56 0.47 0.27
C GLY A 79 -13.83 -0.88 0.31
N VAL A 80 -12.56 -0.92 0.73
CA VAL A 80 -11.85 -2.19 0.93
C VAL A 80 -12.54 -2.98 2.04
N GLN A 81 -12.83 -4.25 1.76
CA GLN A 81 -13.57 -5.12 2.68
C GLN A 81 -12.63 -5.91 3.57
N ASP A 82 -11.56 -6.46 2.98
CA ASP A 82 -10.51 -7.19 3.71
C ASP A 82 -9.15 -6.53 3.51
N LEU A 83 -8.43 -6.31 4.60
CA LEU A 83 -7.03 -5.90 4.58
C LEU A 83 -6.16 -7.01 5.15
N VAL A 84 -5.26 -7.52 4.34
CA VAL A 84 -4.27 -8.53 4.72
C VAL A 84 -2.89 -7.88 4.78
N VAL A 85 -2.38 -7.75 6.00
CA VAL A 85 -1.04 -7.23 6.27
C VAL A 85 -0.11 -8.41 6.49
N ALA A 86 0.68 -8.74 5.49
CA ALA A 86 1.60 -9.85 5.55
C ALA A 86 2.91 -9.47 6.24
N ASP A 87 3.48 -10.43 6.95
CA ASP A 87 4.88 -10.46 7.35
C ASP A 87 5.74 -10.70 6.10
N PHE A 88 6.51 -9.69 5.73
CA PHE A 88 7.44 -9.76 4.61
C PHE A 88 8.48 -10.87 4.81
N GLY A 89 8.93 -11.12 6.05
CA GLY A 89 9.89 -12.19 6.38
C GLY A 89 9.38 -13.58 6.02
N ALA A 90 8.08 -13.81 6.18
CA ALA A 90 7.43 -15.08 5.89
C ALA A 90 7.26 -15.34 4.38
N VAL A 91 7.25 -14.31 3.52
CA VAL A 91 7.01 -14.49 2.07
C VAL A 91 8.19 -14.13 1.18
N ARG A 92 9.20 -13.41 1.69
CA ARG A 92 10.34 -12.92 0.90
C ARG A 92 11.18 -14.00 0.21
N HIS A 93 11.04 -15.26 0.62
CA HIS A 93 11.79 -16.39 0.08
C HIS A 93 10.98 -17.21 -0.94
N LEU A 94 9.68 -16.93 -1.08
CA LEU A 94 8.81 -17.65 -2.00
C LEU A 94 9.18 -17.37 -3.44
N THR A 95 9.21 -18.41 -4.27
CA THR A 95 9.28 -18.22 -5.73
C THR A 95 8.00 -17.55 -6.23
N PRO A 96 7.99 -16.93 -7.42
CA PRO A 96 6.76 -16.41 -8.01
C PRO A 96 5.63 -17.44 -8.05
N ALA A 97 5.90 -18.69 -8.46
CA ALA A 97 4.90 -19.74 -8.50
C ALA A 97 4.36 -20.10 -7.09
N ALA A 98 5.27 -20.28 -6.13
CA ALA A 98 4.90 -20.56 -4.74
C ALA A 98 4.04 -19.44 -4.13
N PHE A 99 4.34 -18.17 -4.43
CA PHE A 99 3.49 -17.06 -4.00
C PHE A 99 2.06 -17.16 -4.54
N ILE A 100 1.87 -17.52 -5.82
CA ILE A 100 0.52 -17.70 -6.36
C ILE A 100 -0.19 -18.88 -5.68
N ASP A 101 0.47 -20.02 -5.57
CA ASP A 101 -0.14 -21.26 -5.07
C ASP A 101 -0.42 -21.21 -3.57
N GLU A 102 0.58 -20.83 -2.78
CA GLU A 102 0.51 -20.85 -1.33
C GLU A 102 -0.23 -19.65 -0.77
N VAL A 103 0.01 -18.45 -1.30
CA VAL A 103 -0.58 -17.22 -0.75
C VAL A 103 -1.89 -16.89 -1.44
N LEU A 104 -1.86 -16.63 -2.76
CA LEU A 104 -3.04 -16.12 -3.45
C LEU A 104 -4.17 -17.14 -3.50
N ILE A 105 -3.88 -18.40 -3.83
CA ILE A 105 -4.88 -19.47 -3.90
C ILE A 105 -5.13 -20.04 -2.51
N GLY A 106 -4.07 -20.53 -1.87
CA GLY A 106 -4.16 -21.31 -0.63
C GLY A 106 -4.74 -20.54 0.55
N GLN A 107 -4.50 -19.23 0.62
CA GLN A 107 -4.82 -18.42 1.81
C GLN A 107 -5.82 -17.31 1.51
N LEU A 108 -5.65 -16.62 0.38
CA LEU A 108 -6.53 -15.51 0.01
C LEU A 108 -7.76 -15.96 -0.77
N HIS A 109 -7.77 -17.18 -1.32
CA HIS A 109 -8.84 -17.65 -2.20
C HIS A 109 -9.10 -16.67 -3.36
N ALA A 110 -8.01 -16.15 -3.95
CA ALA A 110 -8.06 -15.16 -5.01
C ALA A 110 -8.65 -15.77 -6.29
N THR A 111 -9.70 -15.15 -6.82
CA THR A 111 -10.25 -15.44 -8.16
C THR A 111 -9.78 -14.39 -9.17
N THR A 112 -9.51 -13.17 -8.69
CA THR A 112 -8.95 -12.07 -9.47
C THR A 112 -7.82 -11.40 -8.70
N VAL A 113 -6.78 -10.98 -9.40
CA VAL A 113 -5.73 -10.13 -8.86
C VAL A 113 -5.60 -8.84 -9.65
N VAL A 114 -5.32 -7.75 -8.94
CA VAL A 114 -5.16 -6.42 -9.52
C VAL A 114 -3.85 -5.82 -9.03
N CYS A 115 -3.01 -5.35 -9.95
CA CYS A 115 -1.73 -4.74 -9.60
C CYS A 115 -1.40 -3.56 -10.52
N GLY A 116 -0.42 -2.74 -10.12
CA GLY A 116 0.13 -1.71 -11.00
C GLY A 116 1.05 -2.31 -12.08
N TYR A 117 1.26 -1.56 -13.16
CA TYR A 117 2.13 -1.93 -14.30
C TYR A 117 3.59 -2.29 -13.93
N ASN A 118 4.09 -1.83 -12.79
CA ASN A 118 5.46 -2.06 -12.32
C ASN A 118 5.53 -3.00 -11.12
N TYR A 119 4.49 -3.81 -10.89
CA TYR A 119 4.44 -4.74 -9.77
C TYR A 119 5.56 -5.78 -9.85
N ARG A 120 6.20 -6.04 -8.71
CA ARG A 120 7.26 -7.05 -8.56
C ARG A 120 6.97 -7.91 -7.35
N PHE A 121 7.22 -9.21 -7.46
CA PHE A 121 6.94 -10.19 -6.41
C PHE A 121 7.87 -11.41 -6.47
N GLY A 122 7.76 -12.28 -5.46
CA GLY A 122 8.64 -13.43 -5.28
C GLY A 122 10.04 -13.04 -4.80
N ALA A 123 10.87 -14.05 -4.54
CA ALA A 123 12.19 -13.90 -3.96
C ALA A 123 13.07 -12.99 -4.81
N GLY A 124 13.68 -11.98 -4.17
CA GLY A 124 14.47 -10.96 -4.86
C GLY A 124 13.69 -10.13 -5.89
N GLY A 125 12.35 -10.17 -5.84
CA GLY A 125 11.48 -9.57 -6.84
C GLY A 125 11.63 -10.24 -8.19
N ALA A 126 11.80 -11.56 -8.28
CA ALA A 126 12.02 -12.29 -9.53
C ALA A 126 10.84 -12.22 -10.53
N GLY A 127 9.60 -12.05 -10.05
CA GLY A 127 8.42 -11.93 -10.89
C GLY A 127 8.05 -10.48 -11.19
N ASP A 128 7.58 -10.22 -12.41
CA ASP A 128 6.91 -8.99 -12.87
C ASP A 128 5.43 -9.27 -13.22
N THR A 129 4.76 -8.25 -13.75
CA THR A 129 3.40 -8.34 -14.28
C THR A 129 3.22 -9.44 -15.33
N ASP A 130 4.20 -9.65 -16.22
CA ASP A 130 4.10 -10.67 -17.27
C ASP A 130 4.20 -12.09 -16.68
N THR A 131 5.07 -12.25 -15.69
CA THR A 131 5.17 -13.46 -14.87
C THR A 131 3.86 -13.72 -14.13
N LEU A 132 3.28 -12.68 -13.51
CA LEU A 132 1.99 -12.76 -12.80
C LEU A 132 0.87 -13.22 -13.74
N ILE A 133 0.71 -12.56 -14.88
CA ILE A 133 -0.29 -12.89 -15.90
C ILE A 133 -0.15 -14.36 -16.32
N SER A 134 1.08 -14.78 -16.63
CA SER A 134 1.36 -16.14 -17.12
C SER A 134 1.01 -17.20 -16.08
N LEU A 135 1.45 -17.02 -14.83
CA LEU A 135 1.21 -17.97 -13.75
C LEU A 135 -0.27 -17.99 -13.32
N CYS A 136 -0.91 -16.84 -13.22
CA CYS A 136 -2.34 -16.73 -12.90
C CYS A 136 -3.22 -17.36 -13.98
N LYS A 137 -2.89 -17.18 -15.27
CA LYS A 137 -3.62 -17.80 -16.39
C LYS A 137 -3.62 -19.33 -16.30
N GLN A 138 -2.48 -19.92 -15.94
CA GLN A 138 -2.38 -21.39 -15.75
C GLN A 138 -3.27 -21.91 -14.61
N ARG A 139 -3.61 -21.05 -13.65
CA ARG A 139 -4.40 -21.37 -12.44
C ARG A 139 -5.83 -20.81 -12.50
N GLN A 140 -6.25 -20.33 -13.67
CA GLN A 140 -7.58 -19.74 -13.88
C GLN A 140 -7.89 -18.52 -12.99
N ILE A 141 -6.85 -17.78 -12.59
CA ILE A 141 -6.99 -16.50 -11.89
C ILE A 141 -7.00 -15.38 -12.91
N ARG A 142 -8.01 -14.50 -12.85
CA ARG A 142 -8.05 -13.29 -13.67
C ARG A 142 -6.99 -12.30 -13.18
N THR A 143 -6.24 -11.70 -14.11
CA THR A 143 -5.25 -10.66 -13.78
C THR A 143 -5.65 -9.34 -14.44
N VAL A 144 -5.67 -8.26 -13.66
CA VAL A 144 -5.91 -6.90 -14.13
C VAL A 144 -4.68 -6.06 -13.83
N VAL A 145 -4.05 -5.49 -14.86
CA VAL A 145 -2.90 -4.61 -14.72
C VAL A 145 -3.32 -3.17 -14.96
N VAL A 146 -3.14 -2.33 -13.94
CA VAL A 146 -3.49 -0.91 -13.99
C VAL A 146 -2.32 -0.11 -14.57
N PRO A 147 -2.56 0.73 -15.59
CA PRO A 147 -1.52 1.55 -16.20
C PRO A 147 -0.96 2.60 -15.22
N PRO A 148 0.22 3.18 -15.49
CA PRO A 148 0.78 4.24 -14.66
C PRO A 148 -0.15 5.45 -14.57
N THR A 149 -0.40 5.94 -13.36
CA THR A 149 -0.92 7.30 -13.19
C THR A 149 0.20 8.31 -13.40
N VAL A 150 -0.04 9.35 -14.19
CA VAL A 150 0.95 10.38 -14.52
C VAL A 150 0.47 11.73 -14.02
N VAL A 151 1.35 12.46 -13.33
CA VAL A 151 1.13 13.84 -12.88
C VAL A 151 2.24 14.70 -13.47
N GLN A 152 1.87 15.70 -14.27
CA GLN A 152 2.83 16.61 -14.92
C GLN A 152 3.95 15.89 -15.69
N GLY A 153 3.61 14.81 -16.40
CA GLY A 153 4.55 14.00 -17.18
C GLY A 153 5.40 13.02 -16.36
N VAL A 154 5.26 13.00 -15.03
CA VAL A 154 5.99 12.08 -14.14
C VAL A 154 5.07 10.95 -13.67
N PRO A 155 5.45 9.68 -13.84
CA PRO A 155 4.74 8.55 -13.24
C PRO A 155 4.71 8.67 -11.71
N VAL A 156 3.53 8.54 -11.12
CA VAL A 156 3.35 8.64 -9.68
C VAL A 156 3.90 7.39 -9.00
N SER A 157 4.77 7.60 -8.00
CA SER A 157 5.32 6.54 -7.15
C SER A 157 5.70 7.10 -5.78
N SER A 158 5.82 6.25 -4.76
CA SER A 158 6.31 6.66 -3.45
C SER A 158 7.71 7.29 -3.52
N THR A 159 8.59 6.82 -4.41
CA THR A 159 9.91 7.43 -4.65
C THR A 159 9.79 8.84 -5.20
N ALA A 160 8.95 9.07 -6.21
CA ALA A 160 8.73 10.40 -6.77
C ALA A 160 8.11 11.37 -5.74
N ILE A 161 7.20 10.87 -4.90
CA ILE A 161 6.59 11.66 -3.81
C ILE A 161 7.65 12.05 -2.77
N ARG A 162 8.48 11.12 -2.32
CA ARG A 162 9.58 11.42 -1.39
C ARG A 162 10.55 12.44 -1.97
N ALA A 163 10.87 12.34 -3.25
CA ALA A 163 11.72 13.34 -3.93
C ALA A 163 11.08 14.73 -3.95
N ALA A 164 9.77 14.83 -4.23
CA ALA A 164 9.04 16.10 -4.18
C ALA A 164 9.01 16.70 -2.75
N LEU A 165 8.76 15.86 -1.74
CA LEU A 165 8.79 16.29 -0.33
C LEU A 165 10.18 16.78 0.09
N ALA A 166 11.23 16.05 -0.28
CA ALA A 166 12.62 16.42 0.01
C ALA A 166 13.03 17.74 -0.67
N ALA A 167 12.49 18.02 -1.85
CA ALA A 167 12.68 19.28 -2.56
C ALA A 167 11.80 20.44 -2.03
N GLY A 168 10.89 20.17 -1.09
CA GLY A 168 9.91 21.14 -0.60
C GLY A 168 8.77 21.45 -1.57
N ASP A 169 8.62 20.70 -2.66
CA ASP A 169 7.52 20.86 -3.62
C ASP A 169 6.23 20.17 -3.12
N MET A 170 5.62 20.81 -2.13
CA MET A 170 4.39 20.34 -1.50
C MET A 170 3.20 20.32 -2.48
N ALA A 171 3.22 21.17 -3.50
CA ALA A 171 2.16 21.23 -4.50
C ALA A 171 2.18 19.98 -5.40
N LEU A 172 3.36 19.59 -5.87
CA LEU A 172 3.55 18.38 -6.65
C LEU A 172 3.25 17.13 -5.80
N ALA A 173 3.76 17.07 -4.57
CA ALA A 173 3.47 15.96 -3.65
C ALA A 173 1.96 15.81 -3.42
N ARG A 174 1.23 16.92 -3.19
CA ARG A 174 -0.23 16.92 -3.02
C ARG A 174 -0.96 16.39 -4.25
N ARG A 175 -0.54 16.78 -5.46
CA ARG A 175 -1.14 16.28 -6.71
C ARG A 175 -0.96 14.77 -6.86
N MET A 176 0.26 14.28 -6.59
CA MET A 176 0.56 12.85 -6.64
C MET A 176 -0.23 12.03 -5.60
N LEU A 177 -0.29 12.50 -4.36
CA LEU A 177 -1.02 11.86 -3.25
C LEU A 177 -2.54 11.97 -3.38
N SER A 178 -3.03 12.90 -4.20
CA SER A 178 -4.44 13.31 -4.24
C SER A 178 -4.97 13.83 -2.90
N ASN A 179 -4.07 14.20 -1.99
CA ASN A 179 -4.36 14.79 -0.68
C ASN A 179 -3.14 15.57 -0.18
N ALA A 180 -3.33 16.48 0.78
CA ALA A 180 -2.20 17.11 1.44
C ALA A 180 -1.38 16.07 2.22
N TYR A 181 -0.05 16.18 2.13
CA TYR A 181 0.84 15.41 2.99
C TYR A 181 0.70 15.92 4.43
N CYS A 182 0.60 15.01 5.39
CA CYS A 182 0.34 15.32 6.78
C CYS A 182 1.12 14.37 7.69
N LEU A 183 1.66 14.92 8.78
CA LEU A 183 2.25 14.16 9.87
C LEU A 183 1.27 14.13 11.05
N ARG A 184 0.98 12.94 11.56
CA ARG A 184 0.14 12.74 12.74
C ARG A 184 1.00 12.35 13.92
N LEU A 185 1.41 13.35 14.70
CA LEU A 185 2.29 13.18 15.85
C LEU A 185 1.61 13.68 17.13
N PRO A 186 1.93 13.12 18.31
CA PRO A 186 1.40 13.63 19.58
C PRO A 186 1.73 15.12 19.77
N VAL A 187 0.76 15.86 20.30
CA VAL A 187 1.03 17.23 20.76
C VAL A 187 1.82 17.15 22.05
N VAL A 188 2.92 17.89 22.10
CA VAL A 188 3.76 17.99 23.29
C VAL A 188 3.66 19.38 23.90
N GLU A 189 4.02 19.46 25.17
CA GLU A 189 4.23 20.75 25.82
C GLU A 189 5.42 21.46 25.17
N GLY A 190 5.22 22.72 24.80
CA GLY A 190 6.27 23.56 24.19
C GLY A 190 6.51 24.83 25.00
N GLN A 191 7.10 25.84 24.38
CA GLN A 191 7.52 27.07 25.06
C GLN A 191 6.37 28.02 25.47
N HIS A 192 5.12 27.63 25.25
CA HIS A 192 3.90 28.42 25.53
C HIS A 192 3.90 29.85 24.93
N LEU A 193 4.69 30.11 23.88
CA LEU A 193 4.80 31.43 23.23
C LEU A 193 3.46 31.94 22.69
N GLY A 194 2.59 31.03 22.24
CA GLY A 194 1.25 31.37 21.78
C GLY A 194 0.42 32.16 22.80
N ARG A 195 0.57 31.88 24.10
CA ARG A 195 -0.13 32.62 25.17
C ARG A 195 0.28 34.09 25.22
N LYS A 196 1.54 34.39 24.93
CA LYS A 196 2.07 35.77 24.90
C LYS A 196 1.63 36.53 23.63
N LEU A 197 1.37 35.80 22.55
CA LEU A 197 0.95 36.36 21.26
C LEU A 197 -0.57 36.37 21.06
N GLY A 198 -1.35 35.83 22.01
CA GLY A 198 -2.81 35.69 21.89
C GLY A 198 -3.25 34.66 20.83
N LEU A 199 -2.35 33.76 20.41
CA LEU A 199 -2.60 32.80 19.33
C LEU A 199 -2.35 31.37 19.85
N PRO A 200 -3.30 30.43 19.71
CA PRO A 200 -3.07 29.04 20.09
C PRO A 200 -1.98 28.43 19.19
N THR A 201 -1.06 27.68 19.78
CA THR A 201 0.04 27.01 19.08
C THR A 201 0.07 25.53 19.40
N ILE A 202 0.47 24.70 18.43
CA ILE A 202 0.73 23.28 18.61
C ILE A 202 2.24 23.05 18.47
N ASN A 203 2.80 22.19 19.32
CA ASN A 203 4.18 21.73 19.22
C ASN A 203 4.16 20.21 19.03
N GLN A 204 4.95 19.70 18.09
CA GLN A 204 5.08 18.28 17.80
C GLN A 204 6.57 17.97 17.64
N VAL A 205 7.04 16.86 18.22
CA VAL A 205 8.41 16.39 18.05
C VAL A 205 8.47 15.53 16.80
N LEU A 206 9.25 15.97 15.81
CA LEU A 206 9.52 15.16 14.63
C LEU A 206 10.48 14.01 15.01
N PRO A 207 10.24 12.78 14.55
CA PRO A 207 11.21 11.70 14.72
C PRO A 207 12.53 12.05 14.02
N GLU A 208 13.65 11.54 14.56
CA GLU A 208 14.95 11.70 13.92
C GLU A 208 14.94 11.03 12.54
N GLY A 209 15.50 11.75 11.56
CA GLY A 209 15.34 11.49 10.13
C GLY A 209 16.30 10.48 9.55
#